data_AF-A0A316A4W5-F1
#
_entry.id   AF-A0A316A4W5-F1
#
_cell.length_a   1.000
_cell.length_b   1.000
_cell.length_c   1.000
_cell.angle_alpha   90.00
_cell.angle_beta   90.00
_cell.angle_gamma   90.00
#
_symmetry.space_group_name_H-M   'P 1'
#
loop_
_entity.id
_entity.type
_entity.pdbx_description
1 polymer ?
#
loop_
_entity_poly.entity_id
_entity_poly.type
_entity_poly.pdbx_seq_one_letter_code
_entity_poly.pdbx_strand_id
1 'polypeptide(L)' 'MAEQENKMQNENTPSLEELFEGLEGVISRLEREEVTLEESFQLYQKGMNLLKQCNTTIDTVEKKVQILDEDGEAHEF' A
#
# COMPACT_ATOMS: atom_id res chain seq x y z
N MET A 1 -2.30 32.72 -18.75
CA MET A 1 -2.83 31.35 -18.89
C MET A 1 -1.66 30.45 -19.20
N ALA A 2 -0.94 30.04 -18.17
CA ALA A 2 0.14 29.08 -18.25
C ALA A 2 0.08 28.29 -16.95
N GLU A 3 0.42 27.00 -17.01
CA GLU A 3 0.66 26.11 -15.88
C GLU A 3 -0.59 25.44 -15.27
N GLN A 4 -1.35 24.71 -16.09
CA GLN A 4 -2.15 23.56 -15.63
C GLN A 4 -1.85 22.34 -16.51
N GLU A 5 -0.60 21.90 -16.52
CA GLU A 5 -0.22 20.63 -17.16
C GLU A 5 0.80 19.88 -16.30
N ASN A 6 0.38 19.37 -15.14
CA ASN A 6 0.93 18.14 -14.57
C ASN A 6 0.09 17.61 -13.39
N LYS A 7 -1.09 17.02 -13.66
CA LYS A 7 -1.86 16.32 -12.63
C LYS A 7 -2.48 15.03 -13.14
N MET A 8 -1.71 14.24 -13.89
CA MET A 8 -2.23 13.00 -14.44
C MET A 8 -1.12 11.98 -14.64
N GLN A 9 -0.67 11.34 -13.55
CA GLN A 9 0.07 10.07 -13.58
C GLN A 9 0.30 9.46 -12.17
N ASN A 10 -0.71 9.40 -11.29
CA ASN A 10 -0.65 8.53 -10.09
C ASN A 10 -2.02 8.25 -9.46
N GLU A 11 -3.03 7.82 -10.23
CA GLU A 11 -4.44 7.81 -9.76
C GLU A 11 -5.04 6.45 -9.37
N ASN A 12 -4.29 5.36 -9.17
CA ASN A 12 -4.93 4.11 -8.70
C ASN A 12 -4.09 3.22 -7.77
N THR A 13 -2.90 3.67 -7.34
CA THR A 13 -2.14 2.90 -6.34
C THR A 13 -2.44 3.50 -4.97
N PRO A 14 -3.13 2.77 -4.08
CA PRO A 14 -3.39 3.26 -2.73
C PRO A 14 -2.06 3.54 -2.03
N SER A 15 -2.03 4.62 -1.26
CA SER A 15 -0.87 4.97 -0.44
C SER A 15 -0.62 3.90 0.62
N LEU A 16 0.61 3.85 1.15
CA LEU A 16 0.94 2.91 2.22
C LEU A 16 0.06 3.13 3.46
N GLU A 17 -0.24 4.40 3.76
CA GLU A 17 -1.12 4.81 4.86
C GLU A 17 -2.54 4.27 4.67
N GLU A 18 -3.12 4.42 3.47
CA GLU A 18 -4.46 3.87 3.16
C GLU A 18 -4.50 2.33 3.23
N LEU A 19 -3.41 1.67 2.82
CA LEU A 19 -3.31 0.21 2.91
C LEU A 19 -3.24 -0.27 4.36
N PHE A 20 -2.51 0.45 5.22
CA PHE A 20 -2.45 0.16 6.65
C PHE A 20 -3.80 0.43 7.33
N GLU A 21 -4.47 1.55 7.02
CA GLU A 21 -5.80 1.84 7.54
C GLU A 21 -6.81 0.74 7.13
N GLY A 22 -6.72 0.28 5.88
CA GLY A 22 -7.51 -0.84 5.39
C GLY A 22 -7.23 -2.14 6.16
N LEU A 23 -5.97 -2.41 6.51
CA LEU A 23 -5.56 -3.60 7.25
C LEU A 23 -6.05 -3.54 8.71
N GLU A 24 -5.90 -2.39 9.38
CA GLU A 24 -6.45 -2.16 10.71
C GLU A 24 -7.97 -2.33 10.73
N GLY A 25 -8.68 -1.84 9.70
CA GLY A 25 -10.11 -2.06 9.55
C GLY A 25 -10.49 -3.54 9.41
N VAL A 26 -9.66 -4.34 8.72
CA VAL A 26 -9.86 -5.79 8.62
C VAL A 26 -9.65 -6.47 9.98
N ILE A 27 -8.59 -6.10 10.70
CA ILE A 27 -8.28 -6.64 12.04
C ILE A 27 -9.41 -6.28 13.02
N SER A 28 -9.82 -5.02 13.06
CA SER A 28 -10.91 -4.55 13.91
C SER A 28 -12.22 -5.27 13.65
N ARG A 29 -12.50 -5.67 12.39
CA ARG A 29 -13.68 -6.50 12.08
C ARG A 29 -13.50 -7.94 12.55
N LEU A 30 -12.32 -8.54 12.35
CA LEU A 30 -12.04 -9.91 12.79
C LEU A 30 -12.11 -10.08 14.32
N GLU A 31 -11.83 -9.03 15.08
CA GLU A 31 -11.90 -9.03 16.55
C GLU A 31 -13.33 -8.92 17.10
N ARG A 32 -14.33 -8.66 16.26
CA ARG A 32 -15.73 -8.56 16.72
C ARG A 32 -16.30 -9.94 17.04
N GLU A 33 -17.00 -10.05 18.16
CA GLU A 33 -17.66 -11.30 18.58
C GLU A 33 -18.77 -11.77 17.62
N GLU A 34 -19.31 -10.87 16.79
CA GLU A 34 -20.39 -11.15 15.84
C GLU A 34 -19.90 -11.64 14.46
N VAL A 35 -18.58 -11.73 14.23
CA VAL A 35 -18.05 -12.15 12.93
C VAL A 35 -18.35 -13.62 12.67
N THR A 36 -19.02 -13.89 11.55
CA THR A 36 -19.30 -15.26 11.13
C THR A 36 -18.07 -15.92 10.51
N LEU A 37 -18.03 -17.26 10.48
CA LEU A 37 -16.92 -18.00 9.87
C LEU A 37 -16.71 -17.61 8.39
N GLU A 38 -17.80 -17.42 7.64
CA GLU A 38 -17.73 -17.00 6.24
C GLU A 38 -17.14 -15.59 6.09
N GLU A 39 -17.55 -14.65 6.95
CA GLU A 39 -16.96 -13.31 6.99
C GLU A 39 -15.49 -13.34 7.40
N SER A 40 -15.09 -14.20 8.34
CA SER A 40 -13.68 -14.39 8.70
C SER A 40 -12.84 -14.80 7.50
N PHE A 41 -13.33 -15.70 6.65
CA PHE A 41 -12.63 -16.09 5.42
C PHE A 41 -12.52 -14.93 4.44
N GLN A 42 -13.59 -14.14 4.25
CA GLN A 42 -13.56 -12.97 3.37
C GLN A 42 -12.61 -11.88 3.89
N LEU A 43 -12.64 -11.60 5.20
CA LEU A 43 -11.77 -10.64 5.87
C LEU A 43 -10.30 -11.10 5.79
N TYR A 44 -10.03 -12.38 6.02
CA TYR A 44 -8.68 -12.94 5.87
C TYR A 44 -8.16 -12.78 4.44
N GLN A 45 -8.96 -13.13 3.43
CA GLN A 45 -8.58 -12.97 2.04
C GLN A 45 -8.34 -11.50 1.67
N LYS A 46 -9.17 -10.59 2.19
CA LYS A 46 -8.99 -9.14 2.04
C LYS A 46 -7.69 -8.67 2.69
N GLY A 47 -7.40 -9.10 3.92
CA GLY A 47 -6.15 -8.78 4.63
C GLY A 47 -4.91 -9.28 3.89
N MET A 48 -4.95 -10.50 3.36
CA MET A 48 -3.87 -11.03 2.52
C MET A 48 -3.64 -10.21 1.24
N ASN A 49 -4.71 -9.74 0.60
CA ASN A 49 -4.60 -8.88 -0.56
C ASN A 49 -3.96 -7.53 -0.21
N LEU A 50 -4.40 -6.89 0.88
CA LEU A 50 -3.84 -5.63 1.37
C LEU A 50 -2.34 -5.79 1.70
N LEU A 51 -1.95 -6.86 2.38
CA LEU A 51 -0.54 -7.16 2.66
C LEU A 51 0.29 -7.32 1.38
N LYS A 52 -0.26 -7.96 0.35
CA LYS A 52 0.41 -8.10 -0.95
C LYS A 52 0.60 -6.73 -1.62
N GLN A 53 -0.39 -5.86 -1.51
CA GLN A 53 -0.29 -4.49 -2.02
C GLN A 53 0.76 -3.68 -1.24
N CYS A 54 0.81 -3.78 0.10
CA CYS A 54 1.84 -3.12 0.90
C CYS A 54 3.24 -3.51 0.45
N ASN A 55 3.51 -4.81 0.30
CA ASN A 55 4.80 -5.30 -0.17
C ASN A 55 5.15 -4.76 -1.56
N THR A 56 4.16 -4.70 -2.46
CA THR A 56 4.37 -4.18 -3.82
C THR A 56 4.70 -2.68 -3.81
N THR A 57 4.01 -1.92 -2.97
CA THR A 57 4.24 -0.48 -2.82
C THR A 57 5.62 -0.21 -2.21
N ILE A 58 6.03 -0.99 -1.19
CA ILE A 58 7.37 -0.89 -0.60
C ILE A 58 8.45 -1.23 -1.62
N ASP A 59 8.34 -2.36 -2.31
CA ASP A 59 9.29 -2.77 -3.37
C ASP A 59 9.41 -1.72 -4.48
N THR A 60 8.30 -1.06 -4.84
CA THR A 60 8.32 0.04 -5.81
C THR A 60 9.08 1.26 -5.29
N VAL A 61 8.93 1.59 -4.01
CA VAL A 61 9.66 2.70 -3.37
C VAL A 61 11.14 2.34 -3.26
N GLU A 62 11.49 1.14 -2.80
CA GLU A 62 12.88 0.67 -2.72
C GLU A 62 13.58 0.74 -4.09
N LYS A 63 12.93 0.26 -5.15
CA LYS A 63 13.47 0.36 -6.52
C LYS A 63 13.66 1.79 -6.98
N LYS A 64 12.71 2.69 -6.67
CA LYS A 64 12.84 4.12 -7.02
C LYS A 64 13.98 4.78 -6.26
N VAL A 65 14.17 4.44 -4.98
CA VAL A 65 15.30 4.92 -4.18
C VAL A 65 16.61 4.41 -4.77
N GLN A 66 16.69 3.13 -5.14
CA GLN A 66 17.90 2.55 -5.74
C GLN A 66 18.27 3.19 -7.09
N ILE A 67 17.29 3.53 -7.93
CA ILE A 67 17.54 4.23 -9.21
C ILE A 67 18.04 5.65 -8.99
N LEU A 68 17.53 6.36 -7.96
CA LEU A 68 18.01 7.70 -7.60
C LEU A 68 19.45 7.65 -7.07
N ASP A 69 19.82 6.57 -6.40
CA ASP A 69 21.17 6.31 -5.88
C ASP A 69 22.19 6.10 -7.03
N GLU A 70 21.78 5.45 -8.12
CA GLU A 70 22.61 5.24 -9.33
C GLU A 70 22.86 6.51 -10.17
N ASP A 71 22.03 7.56 -10.06
CA ASP A 71 22.18 8.82 -10.84
C ASP A 71 23.07 9.88 -10.15
N GLY A 72 23.70 9.56 -9.00
CA GLY A 72 24.90 10.26 -8.54
C GLY A 72 24.99 10.67 -7.08
N GLU A 73 25.00 9.69 -6.16
CA GLU A 73 25.96 9.54 -5.03
C GLU A 73 25.36 8.56 -4.01
N ALA A 74 25.92 7.35 -3.98
CA ALA A 74 25.53 6.26 -3.09
C ALA A 74 26.07 6.49 -1.67
N HIS A 75 25.24 6.32 -0.64
CA HIS A 75 25.73 6.17 0.73
C HIS A 75 25.26 4.84 1.33
N GLU A 76 26.26 4.03 1.71
CA GLU A 76 26.13 2.73 2.39
C GLU A 76 25.29 2.83 3.67
N PHE A 77 24.46 1.80 3.92
CA PHE A 77 23.85 1.51 5.22
C PHE A 77 24.85 0.85 6.16
#